data_AF-A0ABC8QCF8-F1
#
_entry.id   AF-A0ABC8QCF8-F1
#
_cell.length_a   1.000
_cell.length_b   1.000
_cell.length_c   1.000
_cell.angle_alpha   90.00
_cell.angle_beta   90.00
_cell.angle_gamma   90.00
#
_symmetry.space_group_name_H-M   'P 1'
#
loop_
_entity.id
_entity.type
_entity.pdbx_description
1 polymer ?
#
loop_
_entity_poly.entity_id
_entity_poly.type
_entity_poly.pdbx_seq_one_letter_code
_entity_poly.pdbx_strand_id
1 'polypeptide(L)'
;MLPNEDQDTVQQTAATAMEIPEFVVGKAYNRRKEITGKFGGSGQSGIAPSRLSPAVFLFTGTGEQHGYKDEFDEFGHLLYVGEGQLGNMKMSKGNLAIASYAKDGRALHVFQMTGKGKPCVYLGEFACDSHFFKRDADRDGNERDVIVFRLMPVSNTLRRELDDLPDQDDNRATKAESQPGDLSTLRQAAIAACQPGGPIADAKETVRIAYQRSARVKRYVLARAQGHCELCEAPAPFNRKSDGTPYLEPHHINRLSDGGLDHPKYVGAICPTCHRLIHFGENGQHRNDELRARIAAKEAPFAGGNGQ
;
A
#
# COMPACT_ATOMS: atom_id res chain seq x y z
N MET A 1 -27.12 -34.96 45.14
CA MET A 1 -26.89 -33.51 45.03
C MET A 1 -25.58 -33.33 44.27
N LEU A 2 -25.65 -32.57 43.19
CA LEU A 2 -24.64 -32.46 42.12
C LEU A 2 -23.31 -31.86 42.63
N PRO A 3 -22.15 -32.22 42.03
CA PRO A 3 -20.90 -31.52 42.25
C PRO A 3 -20.88 -30.17 41.51
N ASN A 4 -20.31 -29.15 42.15
CA ASN A 4 -20.06 -27.83 41.60
C ASN A 4 -19.13 -27.92 40.38
N GLU A 5 -19.60 -27.38 39.25
CA GLU A 5 -18.77 -27.14 38.06
C GLU A 5 -18.06 -25.79 38.20
N ASP A 6 -16.73 -25.84 38.12
CA ASP A 6 -15.84 -24.70 37.96
C ASP A 6 -16.26 -23.88 36.73
N GLN A 7 -16.58 -22.60 36.94
CA GLN A 7 -16.71 -21.64 35.86
C GLN A 7 -15.32 -21.16 35.45
N ASP A 8 -14.68 -21.91 34.55
CA ASP A 8 -13.56 -21.44 33.74
C ASP A 8 -14.05 -20.29 32.85
N THR A 9 -13.82 -19.05 33.28
CA THR A 9 -13.93 -17.86 32.45
C THR A 9 -12.87 -17.90 31.34
N VAL A 10 -13.24 -18.45 30.19
CA VAL A 10 -12.51 -18.28 28.94
C VAL A 10 -12.63 -16.82 28.51
N GLN A 11 -11.58 -16.03 28.74
CA GLN A 11 -11.42 -14.71 28.11
C GLN A 11 -11.26 -14.92 26.60
N GLN A 12 -12.36 -14.74 25.88
CA GLN A 12 -12.39 -14.60 24.44
C GLN A 12 -11.58 -13.34 24.07
N THR A 13 -10.41 -13.54 23.47
CA THR A 13 -9.63 -12.48 22.86
C THR A 13 -10.36 -12.03 21.59
N ALA A 14 -11.16 -10.97 21.71
CA ALA A 14 -11.69 -10.29 20.54
C ALA A 14 -10.51 -9.74 19.73
N ALA A 15 -10.25 -10.33 18.56
CA ALA A 15 -9.32 -9.76 17.59
C ALA A 15 -9.80 -8.34 17.28
N THR A 16 -9.08 -7.34 17.80
CA THR A 16 -9.41 -5.94 17.59
C THR A 16 -9.32 -5.68 16.09
N ALA A 17 -10.41 -5.19 15.48
CA ALA A 17 -10.42 -4.88 14.05
C ALA A 17 -9.24 -3.96 13.71
N MET A 18 -8.42 -4.36 12.75
CA MET A 18 -7.25 -3.57 12.33
C MET A 18 -7.73 -2.22 11.79
N GLU A 19 -7.38 -1.14 12.48
CA GLU A 19 -7.80 0.21 12.11
C GLU A 19 -6.96 0.70 10.93
N ILE A 20 -7.59 1.25 9.89
CA ILE A 20 -6.86 1.86 8.75
C ILE A 20 -6.57 3.31 9.08
N PRO A 21 -5.35 3.82 8.86
CA PRO A 21 -5.02 5.18 9.23
C PRO A 21 -5.61 6.17 8.22
N GLU A 22 -6.44 7.08 8.70
CA GLU A 22 -6.98 8.18 7.90
C GLU A 22 -6.23 9.48 8.21
N PHE A 23 -5.47 9.97 7.23
CA PHE A 23 -4.72 11.22 7.32
C PHE A 23 -5.02 12.14 6.14
N VAL A 24 -5.00 13.45 6.39
CA VAL A 24 -5.26 14.49 5.38
C VAL A 24 -3.93 15.12 4.98
N VAL A 25 -3.62 15.11 3.69
CA VAL A 25 -2.38 15.70 3.16
C VAL A 25 -2.26 17.17 3.57
N GLY A 26 -1.08 17.57 4.04
CA GLY A 26 -0.81 18.92 4.54
C GLY A 26 -1.26 19.18 5.98
N LYS A 27 -2.07 18.29 6.59
CA LYS A 27 -2.46 18.43 7.99
C LYS A 27 -1.34 17.99 8.93
N ALA A 28 -1.24 18.69 10.06
CA ALA A 28 -0.28 18.41 11.11
C ALA A 28 -0.85 17.42 12.14
N TYR A 29 -0.03 16.48 12.60
CA TYR A 29 -0.38 15.42 13.53
C TYR A 29 0.67 15.27 14.62
N ASN A 30 0.25 15.03 15.86
CA ASN A 30 1.14 14.68 16.95
C ASN A 30 1.59 13.22 16.82
N ARG A 31 2.88 13.01 16.57
CA ARG A 31 3.46 11.67 16.40
C ARG A 31 3.09 10.69 17.53
N ARG A 32 3.17 11.11 18.80
CA ARG A 32 2.93 10.18 19.92
C ARG A 32 1.45 9.96 20.19
N LYS A 33 0.62 10.99 20.08
CA LYS A 33 -0.80 10.91 20.43
C LYS A 33 -1.65 10.36 19.29
N GLU A 34 -1.39 10.82 18.06
CA GLU A 34 -2.28 10.59 16.91
C GLU A 34 -1.74 9.54 15.92
N ILE A 35 -0.46 9.18 16.02
CA ILE A 35 0.17 8.19 15.13
C ILE A 35 0.63 6.96 15.92
N THR A 36 1.78 7.03 16.58
CA THR A 36 2.40 5.85 17.21
C THR A 36 1.68 5.39 18.46
N GLY A 37 0.98 6.28 19.17
CA GLY A 37 0.13 5.90 20.30
C GLY A 37 -1.17 5.22 19.87
N LYS A 38 -1.70 5.60 18.69
CA LYS A 38 -2.94 5.03 18.14
C LYS A 38 -2.69 3.70 17.41
N PHE A 39 -1.65 3.68 16.58
CA PHE A 39 -1.38 2.54 15.68
C PHE A 39 -0.17 1.70 16.11
N GLY A 40 0.51 2.06 17.21
CA GLY A 40 1.76 1.44 17.64
C GLY A 40 2.95 1.83 16.75
N GLY A 41 4.07 1.14 16.94
CA GLY A 41 5.34 1.42 16.26
C GLY A 41 6.28 2.32 17.09
N SER A 42 7.49 2.54 16.57
CA SER A 42 8.52 3.29 17.30
C SER A 42 8.18 4.78 17.37
N GLY A 43 8.23 5.35 18.57
CA GLY A 43 8.07 6.80 18.81
C GLY A 43 9.35 7.62 18.56
N GLN A 44 10.46 6.98 18.21
CA GLN A 44 11.76 7.63 18.02
C GLN A 44 12.34 7.39 16.62
N SER A 45 12.21 6.18 16.07
CA SER A 45 12.83 5.77 14.80
C SER A 45 12.20 6.49 13.60
N GLY A 46 12.98 6.82 12.56
CA GLY A 46 12.42 7.36 11.31
C GLY A 46 11.43 6.41 10.64
N ILE A 47 11.65 5.10 10.77
CA ILE A 47 10.78 4.05 10.23
C ILE A 47 10.00 3.42 11.39
N ALA A 48 8.68 3.46 11.34
CA ALA A 48 7.80 2.93 12.37
C ALA A 48 6.72 2.03 11.78
N PRO A 49 7.00 0.72 11.62
CA PRO A 49 5.99 -0.25 11.26
C PRO A 49 4.90 -0.31 12.35
N SER A 50 3.64 -0.17 11.96
CA SER A 50 2.50 -0.26 12.86
C SER A 50 2.31 -1.69 13.39
N ARG A 51 1.82 -1.81 14.63
CA ARG A 51 1.42 -3.08 15.25
C ARG A 51 -0.08 -3.35 15.17
N LEU A 52 -0.88 -2.31 14.91
CA LEU A 52 -2.34 -2.33 14.99
C LEU A 52 -3.02 -2.04 13.63
N SER A 53 -2.23 -1.71 12.63
CA SER A 53 -2.69 -1.27 11.31
C SER A 53 -1.76 -1.80 10.22
N PRO A 54 -2.24 -2.05 9.00
CA PRO A 54 -1.39 -2.46 7.89
C PRO A 54 -0.66 -1.24 7.30
N ALA A 55 0.16 -0.58 8.12
CA ALA A 55 0.86 0.64 7.77
C ALA A 55 2.32 0.61 8.25
N VAL A 56 3.16 1.36 7.54
CA VAL A 56 4.50 1.76 7.97
C VAL A 56 4.55 3.28 7.91
N PHE A 57 4.79 3.90 9.06
CA PHE A 57 4.94 5.35 9.15
C PHE A 57 6.40 5.74 8.96
N LEU A 58 6.65 6.65 8.03
CA LEU A 58 7.98 7.16 7.69
C LEU A 58 8.06 8.63 8.10
N PHE A 59 9.12 9.00 8.81
CA PHE A 59 9.34 10.35 9.31
C PHE A 59 10.60 10.93 8.68
N THR A 60 10.42 11.85 7.74
CA THR A 60 11.51 12.53 7.03
C THR A 60 11.88 13.86 7.70
N GLY A 61 13.12 14.32 7.48
CA GLY A 61 13.63 15.60 8.02
C GLY A 61 14.31 15.51 9.38
N THR A 62 14.61 14.30 9.86
CA THR A 62 15.36 14.07 11.13
C THR A 62 16.72 13.39 10.92
N GLY A 63 17.14 13.21 9.67
CA GLY A 63 18.37 12.49 9.32
C GLY A 63 19.65 13.29 9.52
N GLU A 64 19.62 14.63 9.37
CA GLU A 64 20.86 15.44 9.27
C GLU A 64 21.72 15.30 10.53
N GLN A 65 21.09 15.23 11.71
CA GLN A 65 21.73 14.96 13.01
C GLN A 65 22.37 13.56 13.13
N HIS A 66 22.12 12.67 12.17
CA HIS A 66 22.62 11.30 12.11
C HIS A 66 23.49 11.06 10.84
N GLY A 67 23.89 12.13 10.16
CA GLY A 67 24.81 12.08 9.02
C GLY A 67 24.16 11.77 7.67
N TYR A 68 22.84 11.85 7.54
CA TYR A 68 22.16 11.62 6.26
C TYR A 68 21.04 12.63 6.01
N LYS A 69 20.67 12.84 4.75
CA LYS A 69 19.59 13.75 4.39
C LYS A 69 18.63 13.05 3.44
N ASP A 70 17.36 13.12 3.77
CA ASP A 70 16.30 12.77 2.83
C ASP A 70 16.10 13.95 1.89
N GLU A 71 15.90 13.68 0.61
CA GLU A 71 15.72 14.71 -0.40
C GLU A 71 14.65 14.32 -1.42
N PHE A 72 13.98 15.32 -1.98
CA PHE A 72 13.11 15.11 -3.13
C PHE A 72 13.94 15.27 -4.39
N ASP A 73 13.84 14.31 -5.32
CA ASP A 73 14.41 14.45 -6.66
C ASP A 73 13.60 15.45 -7.52
N GLU A 74 14.12 15.78 -8.69
CA GLU A 74 13.48 16.72 -9.64
C GLU A 74 12.10 16.25 -10.13
N PHE A 75 11.77 14.97 -9.95
CA PHE A 75 10.51 14.35 -10.34
C PHE A 75 9.53 14.23 -9.16
N GLY A 76 9.91 14.73 -7.97
CA GLY A 76 9.09 14.67 -6.76
C GLY A 76 9.09 13.31 -6.06
N HIS A 77 10.04 12.42 -6.37
CA HIS A 77 10.26 11.22 -5.57
C HIS A 77 11.08 11.56 -4.34
N LEU A 78 10.72 10.97 -3.19
CA LEU A 78 11.48 11.08 -1.97
C LEU A 78 12.58 10.01 -1.94
N LEU A 79 13.84 10.43 -1.96
CA LEU A 79 15.00 9.61 -1.63
C LEU A 79 15.11 9.52 -0.11
N TYR A 80 14.52 8.45 0.44
CA TYR A 80 14.43 8.21 1.86
C TYR A 80 15.57 7.30 2.32
N VAL A 81 16.39 7.78 3.25
CA VAL A 81 17.53 7.02 3.75
C VAL A 81 17.09 6.01 4.83
N GLY A 82 17.56 4.77 4.69
CA GLY A 82 17.24 3.69 5.61
C GLY A 82 17.75 3.88 7.04
N GLU A 83 17.32 3.00 7.94
CA GLU A 83 17.79 2.99 9.32
C GLU A 83 19.13 2.25 9.50
N GLY A 84 19.88 2.67 10.52
CA GLY A 84 21.21 2.18 10.87
C GLY A 84 22.17 3.36 10.96
N GLN A 85 22.80 3.59 12.11
CA GLN A 85 23.63 4.79 12.33
C GLN A 85 25.14 4.53 12.23
N LEU A 86 25.57 3.28 12.41
CA LEU A 86 26.97 2.87 12.47
C LEU A 86 27.21 1.69 11.54
N GLY A 87 28.28 1.76 10.76
CA GLY A 87 28.64 0.74 9.78
C GLY A 87 27.57 0.48 8.72
N ASN A 88 27.81 -0.53 7.89
CA ASN A 88 26.94 -0.86 6.76
C ASN A 88 25.49 -1.10 7.21
N MET A 89 24.56 -0.40 6.56
CA MET A 89 23.14 -0.60 6.78
C MET A 89 22.73 -2.00 6.33
N LYS A 90 21.77 -2.59 7.05
CA LYS A 90 21.28 -3.95 6.80
C LYS A 90 19.83 -3.90 6.36
N MET A 91 19.47 -4.75 5.41
CA MET A 91 18.08 -4.96 4.98
C MET A 91 17.31 -5.77 6.04
N SER A 92 17.05 -5.14 7.18
CA SER A 92 16.44 -5.74 8.37
C SER A 92 15.55 -4.74 9.07
N LYS A 93 14.65 -5.20 9.95
CA LYS A 93 13.79 -4.34 10.79
C LYS A 93 13.03 -3.29 9.96
N GLY A 94 13.24 -1.99 10.20
CA GLY A 94 12.57 -0.91 9.47
C GLY A 94 12.87 -0.92 7.98
N ASN A 95 14.13 -1.18 7.59
CA ASN A 95 14.50 -1.28 6.18
C ASN A 95 13.76 -2.43 5.49
N LEU A 96 13.66 -3.58 6.17
CA LEU A 96 12.90 -4.71 5.65
C LEU A 96 11.41 -4.37 5.55
N ALA A 97 10.84 -3.64 6.52
CA ALA A 97 9.44 -3.24 6.48
C ALA A 97 9.09 -2.31 5.31
N ILE A 98 10.04 -1.49 4.84
CA ILE A 98 9.88 -0.74 3.58
C ILE A 98 10.02 -1.68 2.38
N ALA A 99 11.03 -2.55 2.38
CA ALA A 99 11.29 -3.45 1.25
C ALA A 99 10.17 -4.48 1.02
N SER A 100 9.53 -5.00 2.09
CA SER A 100 8.46 -6.00 2.03
C SER A 100 7.05 -5.39 2.10
N TYR A 101 6.92 -4.06 2.14
CA TYR A 101 5.64 -3.38 2.40
C TYR A 101 4.51 -3.91 1.53
N ALA A 102 4.74 -4.06 0.22
CA ALA A 102 3.75 -4.56 -0.71
C ALA A 102 3.44 -6.05 -0.47
N LYS A 103 4.44 -6.89 -0.15
CA LYS A 103 4.23 -8.32 0.13
C LYS A 103 3.35 -8.49 1.38
N ASP A 104 3.63 -7.67 2.39
CA ASP A 104 2.93 -7.70 3.66
C ASP A 104 1.55 -7.04 3.55
N GLY A 105 1.28 -6.36 2.43
CA GLY A 105 0.08 -5.55 2.22
C GLY A 105 0.03 -4.40 3.22
N ARG A 106 1.09 -3.61 3.31
CA ARG A 106 1.18 -2.42 4.17
C ARG A 106 1.32 -1.17 3.33
N ALA A 107 0.64 -0.08 3.72
CA ALA A 107 0.81 1.24 3.10
C ALA A 107 1.99 2.01 3.74
N LEU A 108 2.76 2.75 2.94
CA LEU A 108 3.79 3.66 3.45
C LEU A 108 3.21 5.07 3.59
N HIS A 109 3.08 5.55 4.81
CA HIS A 109 2.59 6.90 5.11
C HIS A 109 3.78 7.79 5.50
N VAL A 110 4.02 8.85 4.73
CA VAL A 110 5.17 9.75 4.93
C VAL A 110 4.74 11.01 5.67
N PHE A 111 5.52 11.39 6.68
CA PHE A 111 5.34 12.58 7.49
C PHE A 111 6.62 13.42 7.50
N GLN A 112 6.49 14.73 7.28
CA GLN A 112 7.55 15.70 7.42
C GLN A 112 7.65 16.16 8.88
N MET A 113 8.82 16.01 9.47
CA MET A 113 9.12 16.56 10.79
C MET A 113 9.32 18.07 10.71
N THR A 114 8.73 18.82 11.64
CA THR A 114 8.80 20.31 11.69
C THR A 114 9.67 20.84 12.84
N GLY A 115 10.36 19.93 13.55
CA GLY A 115 11.22 20.23 14.70
C GLY A 115 10.89 19.38 15.93
N LYS A 116 11.77 19.46 16.94
CA LYS A 116 11.65 18.65 18.17
C LYS A 116 10.37 19.01 18.94
N GLY A 117 9.56 18.00 19.23
CA GLY A 117 8.31 18.14 20.00
C GLY A 117 7.15 18.79 19.23
N LYS A 118 7.37 19.24 18.00
CA LYS A 118 6.32 19.81 17.14
C LYS A 118 5.55 18.71 16.40
N PRO A 119 4.29 18.96 16.01
CA PRO A 119 3.55 18.08 15.11
C PRO A 119 4.29 17.84 13.79
N CYS A 120 4.15 16.65 13.22
CA CYS A 120 4.64 16.34 11.88
C CYS A 120 3.53 16.55 10.85
N VAL A 121 3.87 17.05 9.68
CA VAL A 121 2.92 17.30 8.58
C VAL A 121 2.82 16.06 7.71
N TYR A 122 1.61 15.59 7.44
CA TYR A 122 1.41 14.43 6.57
C TYR A 122 1.62 14.80 5.11
N LEU A 123 2.53 14.09 4.42
CA LEU A 123 2.84 14.31 3.01
C LEU A 123 2.00 13.45 2.06
N GLY A 124 1.50 12.30 2.53
CA GLY A 124 0.70 11.38 1.72
C GLY A 124 1.14 9.93 1.86
N GLU A 125 0.46 9.05 1.12
CA GLU A 125 0.94 7.67 0.90
C GLU A 125 1.91 7.63 -0.26
N PHE A 126 2.91 6.77 -0.11
CA PHE A 126 3.96 6.56 -1.07
C PHE A 126 4.08 5.07 -1.42
N ALA A 127 4.50 4.79 -2.64
CA ALA A 127 4.95 3.48 -3.07
C ALA A 127 6.49 3.47 -3.11
N CYS A 128 7.11 2.41 -2.64
CA CYS A 128 8.55 2.21 -2.82
C CYS A 128 8.79 1.60 -4.21
N ASP A 129 9.42 2.36 -5.10
CA ASP A 129 9.68 1.93 -6.48
C ASP A 129 10.94 1.06 -6.56
N SER A 130 12.01 1.52 -5.90
CA SER A 130 13.32 0.88 -5.91
C SER A 130 14.11 1.19 -4.65
N HIS A 131 15.15 0.41 -4.40
CA HIS A 131 16.19 0.77 -3.43
C HIS A 131 17.59 0.52 -4.01
N PHE A 132 18.58 1.23 -3.49
CA PHE A 132 19.98 1.06 -3.87
C PHE A 132 20.90 1.37 -2.70
N PHE A 133 22.16 0.97 -2.85
CA PHE A 133 23.22 1.27 -1.89
C PHE A 133 24.07 2.41 -2.44
N LYS A 134 24.44 3.37 -1.58
CA LYS A 134 25.47 4.37 -1.86
C LYS A 134 26.52 4.36 -0.76
N ARG A 135 27.73 4.82 -1.08
CA ARG A 135 28.78 5.09 -0.08
C ARG A 135 28.52 6.46 0.55
N ASP A 136 28.42 6.49 1.86
CA ASP A 136 28.27 7.73 2.63
C ASP A 136 28.89 7.57 4.02
N ALA A 137 29.08 8.69 4.72
CA ALA A 137 29.61 8.65 6.08
C ALA A 137 28.56 8.10 7.07
N ASP A 138 29.02 7.37 8.08
CA ASP A 138 28.23 7.07 9.26
C ASP A 138 28.30 8.21 10.28
N ARG A 139 27.63 8.04 11.43
CA ARG A 139 27.60 9.07 12.47
C ARG A 139 28.99 9.44 12.99
N ASP A 140 29.95 8.51 12.92
CA ASP A 140 31.30 8.69 13.42
C ASP A 140 32.27 9.13 12.29
N GLY A 141 31.74 9.39 11.08
CA GLY A 141 32.49 9.85 9.92
C GLY A 141 33.11 8.75 9.07
N ASN A 142 32.85 7.47 9.40
CA ASN A 142 33.41 6.34 8.66
C ASN A 142 32.57 6.05 7.44
N GLU A 143 33.20 5.81 6.28
CA GLU A 143 32.45 5.43 5.10
C GLU A 143 31.77 4.06 5.26
N ARG A 144 30.52 3.99 4.83
CA ARG A 144 29.69 2.80 4.92
C ARG A 144 28.71 2.70 3.75
N ASP A 145 28.12 1.52 3.60
CA ASP A 145 27.01 1.33 2.68
C ASP A 145 25.72 1.82 3.33
N VAL A 146 25.07 2.78 2.66
CA VAL A 146 23.79 3.38 3.06
C VAL A 146 22.71 2.90 2.10
N ILE A 147 21.61 2.38 2.66
CA ILE A 147 20.43 2.00 1.89
C ILE A 147 19.60 3.26 1.63
N VAL A 148 19.27 3.51 0.37
CA VAL A 148 18.37 4.59 -0.04
C VAL A 148 17.16 3.98 -0.74
N PHE A 149 15.97 4.33 -0.26
CA PHE A 149 14.69 3.95 -0.84
C PHE A 149 14.17 5.11 -1.70
N ARG A 150 13.79 4.83 -2.94
CA ARG A 150 13.12 5.81 -3.80
C ARG A 150 11.61 5.63 -3.69
N LEU A 151 10.96 6.61 -3.06
CA LEU A 151 9.54 6.60 -2.75
C LEU A 151 8.77 7.55 -3.67
N MET A 152 7.74 7.06 -4.34
CA MET A 152 6.87 7.85 -5.22
C MET A 152 5.54 8.17 -4.52
N PRO A 153 5.06 9.43 -4.57
CA PRO A 153 3.70 9.74 -4.12
C PRO A 153 2.65 8.97 -4.94
N VAL A 154 1.73 8.27 -4.27
CA VAL A 154 0.62 7.57 -4.96
C VAL A 154 -0.31 8.55 -5.68
N SER A 155 -0.39 9.82 -5.26
CA SER A 155 -1.13 10.84 -6.01
C SER A 155 -0.59 11.11 -7.42
N ASN A 156 0.69 10.78 -7.69
CA ASN A 156 1.31 10.99 -8.99
C ASN A 156 1.03 9.83 -9.97
N THR A 157 0.68 8.64 -9.46
CA THR A 157 0.16 7.56 -10.31
C THR A 157 -1.27 7.88 -10.75
N LEU A 158 -2.09 8.47 -9.87
CA LEU A 158 -3.47 8.88 -10.14
C LEU A 158 -3.63 9.89 -11.27
N ARG A 159 -2.86 10.99 -11.25
CA ARG A 159 -2.92 12.01 -12.32
C ARG A 159 -2.68 11.38 -13.70
N ARG A 160 -1.91 10.29 -13.76
CA ARG A 160 -1.57 9.63 -15.03
C ARG A 160 -2.56 8.55 -15.44
N GLU A 161 -3.30 7.96 -14.50
CA GLU A 161 -4.45 7.10 -14.84
C GLU A 161 -5.64 7.91 -15.36
N LEU A 162 -5.76 9.18 -14.93
CA LEU A 162 -6.81 10.12 -15.34
C LEU A 162 -6.46 10.94 -16.60
N ASP A 163 -5.17 11.25 -16.85
CA ASP A 163 -4.71 12.13 -17.95
C ASP A 163 -4.10 11.37 -19.16
N ASP A 164 -4.86 10.50 -19.85
CA ASP A 164 -4.49 9.89 -21.15
C ASP A 164 -3.39 8.80 -21.17
N LEU A 165 -3.83 7.54 -21.30
CA LEU A 165 -3.52 6.78 -22.51
C LEU A 165 -4.83 6.14 -23.02
N PRO A 166 -5.21 6.33 -24.29
CA PRO A 166 -6.32 5.59 -24.86
C PRO A 166 -6.05 4.09 -24.74
N ASP A 167 -7.13 3.37 -24.52
CA ASP A 167 -7.35 1.92 -24.37
C ASP A 167 -6.84 1.10 -25.58
N GLN A 168 -5.63 1.36 -26.08
CA GLN A 168 -5.06 0.73 -27.27
C GLN A 168 -4.23 -0.51 -26.94
N ASP A 169 -3.77 -0.66 -25.69
CA ASP A 169 -2.94 -1.78 -25.24
C ASP A 169 -3.61 -2.72 -24.23
N ASP A 170 -4.87 -2.48 -23.82
CA ASP A 170 -5.67 -3.51 -23.11
C ASP A 170 -5.81 -4.77 -24.00
N ASN A 171 -5.54 -4.69 -25.31
CA ASN A 171 -5.63 -5.79 -26.27
C ASN A 171 -4.37 -6.67 -26.38
N ARG A 172 -3.20 -6.25 -25.86
CA ARG A 172 -1.94 -7.04 -25.97
C ARG A 172 -1.62 -7.84 -24.70
N ALA A 173 -1.95 -7.31 -23.53
CA ALA A 173 -1.79 -8.03 -22.26
C ALA A 173 -2.90 -9.05 -21.99
N THR A 174 -4.09 -8.88 -22.60
CA THR A 174 -5.22 -9.81 -22.47
C THR A 174 -5.21 -10.94 -23.51
N LYS A 175 -4.62 -10.73 -24.70
CA LYS A 175 -4.58 -11.75 -25.77
C LYS A 175 -3.59 -12.90 -25.56
N ALA A 176 -2.55 -12.73 -24.75
CA ALA A 176 -1.49 -13.73 -24.62
C ALA A 176 -1.81 -14.83 -23.58
N GLU A 177 -2.82 -14.66 -22.74
CA GLU A 177 -3.07 -15.57 -21.60
C GLU A 177 -4.57 -15.75 -21.35
N SER A 178 -5.29 -16.10 -22.41
CA SER A 178 -6.73 -16.41 -22.46
C SER A 178 -7.12 -17.74 -21.79
N GLN A 179 -6.42 -18.12 -20.73
CA GLN A 179 -6.83 -19.17 -19.81
C GLN A 179 -7.02 -18.49 -18.46
N PRO A 180 -8.04 -18.85 -17.66
CA PRO A 180 -8.05 -18.52 -16.24
C PRO A 180 -6.83 -19.18 -15.62
N GLY A 181 -5.69 -18.48 -15.64
CA GLY A 181 -4.54 -18.84 -14.82
C GLY A 181 -5.04 -18.96 -13.39
N ASP A 182 -4.53 -19.94 -12.66
CA ASP A 182 -4.83 -20.11 -11.24
C ASP A 182 -4.83 -18.73 -10.55
N LEU A 183 -5.93 -18.41 -9.86
CA LEU A 183 -6.14 -17.13 -9.20
C LEU A 183 -4.94 -16.82 -8.27
N SER A 184 -4.33 -17.86 -7.70
CA SER A 184 -3.08 -17.76 -6.93
C SER A 184 -1.92 -17.19 -7.75
N THR A 185 -1.71 -17.67 -8.98
CA THR A 185 -0.66 -17.18 -9.90
C THR A 185 -0.87 -15.72 -10.26
N LEU A 186 -2.10 -15.32 -10.62
CA LEU A 186 -2.42 -13.92 -10.91
C LEU A 186 -2.17 -13.02 -9.69
N ARG A 187 -2.52 -13.51 -8.50
CA ARG A 187 -2.27 -12.80 -7.24
C ARG A 187 -0.78 -12.61 -6.98
N GLN A 188 0.01 -13.67 -7.13
CA GLN A 188 1.46 -13.62 -6.95
C GLN A 188 2.10 -12.65 -7.94
N ALA A 189 1.67 -12.65 -9.21
CA ALA A 189 2.16 -11.73 -10.23
C ALA A 189 1.83 -10.26 -9.91
N ALA A 190 0.65 -9.99 -9.33
CA ALA A 190 0.26 -8.66 -8.86
C ALA A 190 1.11 -8.21 -7.67
N ILE A 191 1.31 -9.06 -6.66
CA ILE A 191 2.15 -8.76 -5.48
C ILE A 191 3.62 -8.55 -5.88
N ALA A 192 4.15 -9.39 -6.77
CA ALA A 192 5.52 -9.31 -7.26
C ALA A 192 5.78 -7.99 -7.99
N ALA A 193 4.80 -7.51 -8.77
CA ALA A 193 4.93 -6.24 -9.47
C ALA A 193 5.10 -5.06 -8.50
N CYS A 194 4.42 -5.10 -7.34
CA CYS A 194 4.47 -4.04 -6.35
C CYS A 194 5.73 -4.06 -5.47
N GLN A 195 6.59 -5.08 -5.59
CA GLN A 195 7.85 -5.12 -4.86
C GLN A 195 8.84 -4.07 -5.41
N PRO A 196 9.66 -3.46 -4.53
CA PRO A 196 10.74 -2.58 -4.96
C PRO A 196 11.76 -3.32 -5.82
N GLY A 197 12.07 -2.76 -6.98
CA GLY A 197 13.11 -3.28 -7.88
C GLY A 197 14.50 -2.69 -7.60
N GLY A 198 15.44 -2.97 -8.50
CA GLY A 198 16.72 -2.25 -8.57
C GLY A 198 16.53 -0.79 -8.98
N PRO A 199 17.57 0.05 -8.86
CA PRO A 199 17.48 1.46 -9.21
C PRO A 199 17.07 1.67 -10.68
N ILE A 200 16.09 2.55 -10.88
CA ILE A 200 15.60 2.94 -12.22
C ILE A 200 16.09 4.36 -12.48
N ALA A 201 16.91 4.53 -13.51
CA ALA A 201 17.52 5.81 -13.85
C ALA A 201 16.58 6.74 -14.65
N ASP A 202 15.56 6.21 -15.31
CA ASP A 202 14.68 6.96 -16.22
C ASP A 202 13.27 7.13 -15.63
N ALA A 203 12.81 8.37 -15.53
CA ALA A 203 11.46 8.71 -15.11
C ALA A 203 10.37 8.06 -15.99
N LYS A 204 10.61 7.90 -17.30
CA LYS A 204 9.68 7.22 -18.21
C LYS A 204 9.54 5.74 -17.90
N GLU A 205 10.64 5.06 -17.59
CA GLU A 205 10.61 3.65 -17.19
C GLU A 205 9.91 3.47 -15.85
N THR A 206 10.11 4.40 -14.91
CA THR A 206 9.35 4.44 -13.65
C THR A 206 7.84 4.60 -13.87
N VAL A 207 7.40 5.43 -14.82
CA VAL A 207 5.96 5.55 -15.19
C VAL A 207 5.45 4.22 -15.75
N ARG A 208 6.22 3.62 -16.66
CA ARG A 208 5.86 2.36 -17.30
C ARG A 208 5.71 1.22 -16.29
N ILE A 209 6.62 1.14 -15.32
CA ILE A 209 6.57 0.15 -14.24
C ILE A 209 5.35 0.38 -13.36
N ALA A 210 5.04 1.63 -13.00
CA ALA A 210 3.81 1.95 -12.26
C ALA A 210 2.56 1.48 -13.01
N TYR A 211 2.45 1.79 -14.31
CA TYR A 211 1.33 1.34 -15.14
C TYR A 211 1.22 -0.20 -15.20
N GLN A 212 2.34 -0.90 -15.35
CA GLN A 212 2.36 -2.37 -15.36
C GLN A 212 1.93 -2.99 -14.02
N ARG A 213 2.23 -2.32 -12.90
CA ARG A 213 1.76 -2.73 -11.55
C ARG A 213 0.23 -2.66 -11.49
N SER A 214 -0.34 -1.51 -11.82
CA SER A 214 -1.78 -1.27 -11.79
C SER A 214 -2.52 -2.22 -12.74
N ALA A 215 -1.98 -2.47 -13.94
CA ALA A 215 -2.55 -3.41 -14.90
C ALA A 215 -2.62 -4.86 -14.36
N ARG A 216 -1.59 -5.33 -13.64
CA ARG A 216 -1.57 -6.68 -13.05
C ARG A 216 -2.56 -6.80 -11.89
N VAL A 217 -2.68 -5.76 -11.06
CA VAL A 217 -3.68 -5.72 -9.99
C VAL A 217 -5.09 -5.69 -10.58
N LYS A 218 -5.36 -4.83 -11.57
CA LYS A 218 -6.63 -4.78 -12.32
C LYS A 218 -7.00 -6.16 -12.87
N ARG A 219 -6.06 -6.84 -13.52
CA ARG A 219 -6.30 -8.19 -14.06
C ARG A 219 -6.67 -9.19 -12.97
N TYR A 220 -5.94 -9.19 -11.85
CA TYR A 220 -6.23 -10.07 -10.73
C TYR A 220 -7.61 -9.81 -10.13
N VAL A 221 -7.97 -8.54 -9.83
CA VAL A 221 -9.25 -8.23 -9.17
C VAL A 221 -10.44 -8.51 -10.07
N LEU A 222 -10.32 -8.24 -11.39
CA LEU A 222 -11.36 -8.58 -12.35
C LEU A 222 -11.55 -10.10 -12.48
N ALA A 223 -10.45 -10.87 -12.46
CA ALA A 223 -10.51 -12.33 -12.45
C ALA A 223 -11.14 -12.88 -11.14
N ARG A 224 -10.76 -12.31 -9.98
CA ARG A 224 -11.32 -12.65 -8.66
C ARG A 224 -12.83 -12.39 -8.59
N ALA A 225 -13.29 -11.35 -9.26
CA ALA A 225 -14.70 -10.93 -9.28
C ALA A 225 -15.59 -11.82 -10.15
N GLN A 226 -15.02 -12.55 -11.12
CA GLN A 226 -15.77 -13.47 -11.99
C GLN A 226 -17.01 -12.81 -12.63
N GLY A 227 -16.88 -11.54 -13.02
CA GLY A 227 -17.97 -10.77 -13.63
C GLY A 227 -19.09 -10.31 -12.70
N HIS A 228 -18.93 -10.45 -11.39
CA HIS A 228 -19.89 -9.98 -10.39
C HIS A 228 -19.28 -8.85 -9.55
N CYS A 229 -20.08 -7.83 -9.25
CA CYS A 229 -19.68 -6.72 -8.40
C CYS A 229 -19.30 -7.25 -7.00
N GLU A 230 -18.10 -6.93 -6.52
CA GLU A 230 -17.63 -7.40 -5.22
C GLU A 230 -18.25 -6.66 -4.03
N LEU A 231 -19.08 -5.63 -4.28
CA LEU A 231 -19.90 -4.95 -3.26
C LEU A 231 -21.35 -5.44 -3.26
N CYS A 232 -22.08 -5.31 -4.37
CA CYS A 232 -23.51 -5.64 -4.41
C CYS A 232 -23.83 -7.05 -4.93
N GLU A 233 -22.82 -7.83 -5.33
CA GLU A 233 -22.92 -9.20 -5.87
C GLU A 233 -23.70 -9.33 -7.19
N ALA A 234 -24.30 -8.25 -7.69
CA ALA A 234 -24.96 -8.24 -8.99
C ALA A 234 -23.95 -8.50 -10.12
N PRO A 235 -24.37 -9.17 -11.21
CA PRO A 235 -23.53 -9.30 -12.41
C PRO A 235 -23.16 -7.92 -12.96
N ALA A 236 -22.04 -7.85 -13.69
CA ALA A 236 -21.65 -6.65 -14.41
C ALA A 236 -22.80 -6.14 -15.28
N PRO A 237 -23.05 -4.82 -15.34
CA PRO A 237 -24.22 -4.26 -16.01
C PRO A 237 -24.18 -4.42 -17.54
N PHE A 238 -22.98 -4.60 -18.11
CA PHE A 238 -22.77 -4.81 -19.54
C PHE A 238 -21.38 -5.43 -19.78
N ASN A 239 -21.12 -5.83 -21.03
CA ASN A 239 -19.83 -6.34 -21.46
C ASN A 239 -19.04 -5.26 -22.24
N ARG A 240 -17.71 -5.28 -22.13
CA ARG A 240 -16.81 -4.43 -22.91
C ARG A 240 -16.99 -4.67 -24.40
N LYS A 241 -17.05 -3.58 -25.17
CA LYS A 241 -17.13 -3.65 -26.64
C LYS A 241 -15.85 -4.24 -27.26
N SER A 242 -14.70 -4.05 -26.60
CA SER A 242 -13.39 -4.44 -27.11
C SER A 242 -13.16 -5.95 -27.13
N ASP A 243 -13.58 -6.67 -26.09
CA ASP A 243 -13.27 -8.09 -25.89
C ASP A 243 -14.45 -8.94 -25.36
N GLY A 244 -15.62 -8.33 -25.14
CA GLY A 244 -16.82 -9.01 -24.64
C GLY A 244 -16.77 -9.38 -23.15
N THR A 245 -15.75 -8.96 -22.40
CA THR A 245 -15.62 -9.29 -20.97
C THR A 245 -16.58 -8.47 -20.09
N PRO A 246 -17.01 -8.98 -18.91
CA PRO A 246 -17.85 -8.24 -17.97
C PRO A 246 -17.24 -6.91 -17.53
N TYR A 247 -18.00 -5.81 -17.62
CA TYR A 247 -17.51 -4.49 -17.23
C TYR A 247 -17.67 -4.23 -15.73
N LEU A 248 -16.53 -4.23 -15.02
CA LEU A 248 -16.40 -3.76 -13.64
C LEU A 248 -15.26 -2.75 -13.54
N GLU A 249 -15.34 -1.88 -12.55
CA GLU A 249 -14.39 -0.81 -12.25
C GLU A 249 -13.59 -1.20 -11.00
N PRO A 250 -12.26 -1.32 -11.09
CA PRO A 250 -11.41 -1.44 -9.91
C PRO A 250 -11.53 -0.20 -9.03
N HIS A 251 -11.71 -0.41 -7.73
CA HIS A 251 -11.90 0.63 -6.72
C HIS A 251 -10.97 0.41 -5.53
N HIS A 252 -10.21 1.43 -5.13
CA HIS A 252 -9.30 1.37 -3.98
C HIS A 252 -10.03 1.63 -2.67
N ILE A 253 -10.00 0.64 -1.77
CA ILE A 253 -10.77 0.61 -0.53
C ILE A 253 -10.16 1.45 0.59
N ASN A 254 -8.84 1.66 0.55
CA ASN A 254 -8.09 2.30 1.62
C ASN A 254 -8.09 3.83 1.55
N ARG A 255 -8.79 4.44 0.58
CA ARG A 255 -8.94 5.89 0.49
C ARG A 255 -10.36 6.30 0.10
N LEU A 256 -10.69 7.54 0.44
CA LEU A 256 -11.87 8.30 -0.03
C LEU A 256 -11.72 8.77 -1.50
N SER A 257 -10.58 8.52 -2.13
CA SER A 257 -10.20 8.90 -3.50
C SER A 257 -9.31 7.82 -4.12
N ASP A 258 -9.37 7.62 -5.44
CA ASP A 258 -8.86 6.48 -6.26
C ASP A 258 -7.36 6.09 -6.13
N GLY A 259 -6.59 6.63 -5.19
CA GLY A 259 -5.14 6.41 -5.09
C GLY A 259 -4.74 5.75 -3.79
N GLY A 260 -5.02 4.46 -3.67
CA GLY A 260 -4.47 3.61 -2.61
C GLY A 260 -3.28 2.80 -3.12
N LEU A 261 -2.62 2.06 -2.22
CA LEU A 261 -1.69 1.01 -2.61
C LEU A 261 -2.40 0.05 -3.59
N ASP A 262 -1.88 -0.04 -4.83
CA ASP A 262 -2.28 -1.02 -5.83
C ASP A 262 -1.94 -2.42 -5.31
N HIS A 263 -2.81 -2.99 -4.49
CA HIS A 263 -2.60 -4.27 -3.84
C HIS A 263 -3.89 -5.07 -3.83
N PRO A 264 -3.84 -6.40 -4.09
CA PRO A 264 -5.00 -7.30 -4.06
C PRO A 264 -5.96 -7.12 -2.88
N LYS A 265 -5.42 -6.88 -1.68
CA LYS A 265 -6.19 -6.66 -0.43
C LYS A 265 -6.98 -5.35 -0.38
N TYR A 266 -6.64 -4.39 -1.22
CA TYR A 266 -7.12 -3.01 -1.13
C TYR A 266 -7.80 -2.50 -2.38
N VAL A 267 -8.01 -3.37 -3.35
CA VAL A 267 -8.73 -3.06 -4.58
C VAL A 267 -9.87 -4.07 -4.74
N GLY A 268 -11.09 -3.58 -4.97
CA GLY A 268 -12.26 -4.39 -5.29
C GLY A 268 -12.78 -4.07 -6.68
N ALA A 269 -13.28 -5.06 -7.42
CA ALA A 269 -13.95 -4.80 -8.70
C ALA A 269 -15.45 -4.59 -8.47
N ILE A 270 -15.95 -3.38 -8.74
CA ILE A 270 -17.34 -3.00 -8.46
C ILE A 270 -18.05 -2.47 -9.71
N CYS A 271 -19.38 -2.49 -9.71
CA CYS A 271 -20.14 -1.91 -10.81
C CYS A 271 -20.11 -0.37 -10.74
N PRO A 272 -20.35 0.34 -11.87
CA PRO A 272 -20.33 1.81 -11.91
C PRO A 272 -21.28 2.46 -10.91
N THR A 273 -22.43 1.85 -10.65
CA THR A 273 -23.40 2.35 -9.65
C THR A 273 -22.83 2.28 -8.24
N CYS A 274 -22.24 1.15 -7.86
CA CYS A 274 -21.58 0.98 -6.56
C CYS A 274 -20.38 1.92 -6.41
N HIS A 275 -19.60 2.08 -7.47
CA HIS A 275 -18.45 2.97 -7.48
C HIS A 275 -18.86 4.42 -7.24
N ARG A 276 -19.85 4.92 -7.99
CA ARG A 276 -20.40 6.28 -7.78
C ARG A 276 -21.03 6.44 -6.40
N LEU A 277 -21.70 5.42 -5.88
CA LEU A 277 -22.28 5.45 -4.53
C LEU A 277 -21.21 5.60 -3.45
N ILE A 278 -20.06 4.95 -3.58
CA ILE A 278 -18.95 5.09 -2.62
C ILE A 278 -18.40 6.52 -2.62
N HIS A 279 -18.19 7.14 -3.78
CA HIS A 279 -17.60 8.49 -3.85
C HIS A 279 -18.59 9.63 -3.61
N PHE A 280 -19.85 9.48 -4.02
CA PHE A 280 -20.81 10.59 -4.09
C PHE A 280 -22.10 10.34 -3.31
N GLY A 281 -22.32 9.13 -2.81
CA GLY A 281 -23.51 8.78 -2.04
C GLY A 281 -23.43 9.20 -0.59
N GLU A 282 -24.57 9.51 0.01
CA GLU A 282 -24.69 9.87 1.44
C GLU A 282 -24.11 8.79 2.37
N ASN A 283 -24.22 7.52 1.99
CA ASN A 283 -23.68 6.37 2.72
C ASN A 283 -22.39 5.80 2.10
N GLY A 284 -21.63 6.60 1.35
CA GLY A 284 -20.47 6.14 0.59
C GLY A 284 -19.39 5.46 1.44
N GLN A 285 -19.06 6.04 2.59
CA GLN A 285 -18.09 5.46 3.52
C GLN A 285 -18.54 4.10 4.05
N HIS A 286 -19.81 3.98 4.47
CA HIS A 286 -20.35 2.71 4.95
C HIS A 286 -20.29 1.61 3.88
N ARG A 287 -20.57 1.98 2.62
CA ARG A 287 -20.44 1.06 1.48
C ARG A 287 -18.98 0.65 1.20
N ASN A 288 -18.04 1.58 1.36
CA ASN A 288 -16.61 1.28 1.25
C ASN A 288 -16.14 0.33 2.37
N ASP A 289 -16.65 0.51 3.59
CA ASP A 289 -16.39 -0.38 4.72
C ASP A 289 -16.97 -1.79 4.49
N GLU A 290 -18.16 -1.89 3.89
CA GLU A 290 -18.78 -3.15 3.49
C GLU A 290 -17.91 -3.86 2.42
N LEU A 291 -17.48 -3.14 1.39
CA LEU A 291 -16.58 -3.67 0.36
C LEU A 291 -15.26 -4.16 0.98
N ARG A 292 -14.72 -3.42 1.95
CA ARG A 292 -13.50 -3.83 2.68
C ARG A 292 -13.65 -5.18 3.35
N ALA A 293 -14.74 -5.39 4.09
CA ALA A 293 -14.99 -6.64 4.77
C ALA A 293 -15.11 -7.81 3.77
N ARG A 294 -15.78 -7.58 2.63
CA ARG A 294 -15.94 -8.57 1.56
C ARG A 294 -14.60 -8.93 0.90
N ILE A 295 -13.77 -7.95 0.58
CA ILE A 295 -12.44 -8.20 0.01
C ILE A 295 -11.52 -8.89 1.03
N ALA A 296 -11.55 -8.49 2.29
CA ALA A 296 -10.79 -9.17 3.34
C ALA A 296 -11.17 -10.66 3.44
N ALA A 297 -12.46 -11.00 3.36
CA ALA A 297 -12.92 -12.38 3.35
C ALA A 297 -12.44 -13.16 2.11
N LYS A 298 -12.49 -12.55 0.91
CA LYS A 298 -12.00 -13.16 -0.33
C LYS A 298 -10.48 -13.36 -0.35
N GLU A 299 -9.73 -12.51 0.35
CA GLU A 299 -8.26 -12.57 0.44
C GLU A 299 -7.76 -13.46 1.58
N ALA A 300 -8.62 -13.82 2.55
CA ALA A 300 -8.27 -14.62 3.71
C ALA A 300 -7.60 -15.96 3.37
N PRO A 301 -8.03 -16.72 2.33
CA PRO A 301 -7.37 -17.97 1.94
C PRO A 301 -5.90 -17.80 1.55
N PHE A 302 -5.48 -16.60 1.12
CA PHE A 302 -4.12 -16.31 0.70
C PHE A 302 -3.25 -15.69 1.81
N ALA A 303 -3.81 -15.45 3.00
CA ALA A 303 -3.09 -14.85 4.11
C ALA A 303 -2.15 -15.84 4.85
N GLY A 304 -2.32 -17.15 4.63
CA GLY A 304 -1.60 -18.23 5.35
C GLY A 304 -0.33 -18.77 4.69
N GLY A 305 0.11 -18.25 3.54
CA GLY A 305 1.25 -18.78 2.77
C GLY A 305 2.65 -18.36 3.24
N ASN A 306 2.87 -18.17 4.54
CA ASN A 306 4.22 -18.00 5.11
C ASN A 306 4.64 -19.34 5.74
N GLY A 307 5.17 -20.25 4.93
CA GLY A 307 5.68 -21.52 5.44
C GLY A 307 5.98 -22.56 4.37
N GLN A 308 7.08 -22.36 3.66
CA GLN A 308 8.07 -23.39 3.32
C GLN A 308 9.38 -22.70 2.96
#